data_AF-A0A8K0P2L7-F1
#
_entry.id   AF-A0A8K0P2L7-F1
#
_cell.length_a   1.000
_cell.length_b   1.000
_cell.length_c   1.000
_cell.angle_alpha   90.00
_cell.angle_beta   90.00
_cell.angle_gamma   90.00
#
_symmetry.space_group_name_H-M   'P 1'
#
loop_
_entity.id
_entity.type
_entity.pdbx_description
1 polymer ?
#
loop_
_entity_poly.entity_id
_entity_poly.type
_entity_poly.pdbx_seq_one_letter_code
_entity_poly.pdbx_strand_id
1 'polypeptide(L)'
;MDLRMKHPFCALIAGPSSCGKTFLVSRLLTHKAHMFDVNFQSTVWCYSECQTFYDTLKDVKFVEGLPNVNDFPHWDSPTLIIIDDLMREADGRVVDLFTRGSHHRSLKSYNDATAKPHGYLFIDLKQSTPDIYRYHAEIFPDDYFNYFYVPKK
;
A
#
# COMPACT_ATOMS: atom_id res chain seq x y z
N MET A 1 -20.47 6.82 3.79
CA MET A 1 -19.54 5.80 4.35
C MET A 1 -18.12 6.33 4.12
N ASP A 2 -17.25 6.28 5.12
CA ASP A 2 -15.86 6.75 4.99
C ASP A 2 -15.00 5.59 4.46
N LEU A 3 -14.53 5.71 3.21
CA LEU A 3 -13.77 4.68 2.49
C LEU A 3 -12.24 4.81 2.69
N ARG A 4 -11.80 5.76 3.50
CA ARG A 4 -10.36 5.98 3.76
C ARG A 4 -9.76 4.81 4.52
N MET A 5 -8.49 4.53 4.21
CA MET A 5 -7.67 3.57 4.93
C MET A 5 -7.52 4.02 6.38
N LYS A 6 -7.99 3.18 7.30
CA LYS A 6 -8.09 3.48 8.73
C LYS A 6 -6.80 3.17 9.46
N HIS A 7 -6.17 4.16 10.08
CA HIS A 7 -4.97 3.97 10.90
C HIS A 7 -5.28 3.15 12.19
N PRO A 8 -4.42 2.21 12.59
CA PRO A 8 -3.28 1.66 11.85
C PRO A 8 -3.74 0.72 10.72
N PHE A 9 -3.00 0.69 9.62
CA PHE A 9 -3.27 -0.21 8.49
C PHE A 9 -1.97 -0.85 7.98
N CYS A 10 -2.11 -1.94 7.26
CA CYS A 10 -1.05 -2.56 6.47
C CYS A 10 -1.61 -2.85 5.07
N ALA A 11 -0.85 -2.55 4.03
CA ALA A 11 -1.26 -2.78 2.64
C ALA A 11 -0.12 -3.48 1.89
N LEU A 12 -0.50 -4.45 1.04
CA LEU A 12 0.41 -5.08 0.10
C LEU A 12 0.03 -4.63 -1.31
N ILE A 13 0.95 -3.98 -2.01
CA ILE A 13 0.81 -3.61 -3.41
C ILE A 13 1.71 -4.54 -4.22
N ALA A 14 1.09 -5.48 -4.94
CA ALA A 14 1.81 -6.50 -5.69
C ALA A 14 1.45 -6.43 -7.18
N GLY A 15 2.42 -6.76 -8.03
CA GLY A 15 2.29 -6.79 -9.48
C GLY A 15 3.65 -6.99 -10.16
N PRO A 16 3.69 -7.45 -11.42
CA PRO A 16 4.95 -7.70 -12.12
C PRO A 16 5.77 -6.41 -12.31
N SER A 17 7.03 -6.54 -12.68
CA SER A 17 7.87 -5.37 -13.04
C SER A 17 7.17 -4.53 -14.11
N SER A 18 7.28 -3.20 -13.99
CA SER A 18 6.66 -2.22 -14.91
C SER A 18 5.13 -2.20 -14.98
N CYS A 19 4.40 -2.80 -14.02
CA CYS A 19 2.93 -2.73 -13.99
C CYS A 19 2.36 -1.45 -13.34
N GLY A 20 3.21 -0.54 -12.87
CA GLY A 20 2.79 0.75 -12.28
C GLY A 20 2.64 0.79 -10.76
N LYS A 21 3.19 -0.18 -10.00
CA LYS A 21 3.15 -0.18 -8.52
C LYS A 21 3.68 1.13 -7.93
N THR A 22 4.84 1.54 -8.40
CA THR A 22 5.51 2.76 -7.94
C THR A 22 4.69 4.02 -8.26
N PHE A 23 4.02 4.04 -9.42
CA PHE A 23 3.06 5.09 -9.79
C PHE A 23 1.80 5.09 -8.91
N LEU A 24 1.32 3.90 -8.54
CA LEU A 24 0.18 3.76 -7.63
C LEU A 24 0.50 4.35 -6.25
N VAL A 25 1.69 4.01 -5.72
CA VAL A 25 2.16 4.52 -4.43
C VAL A 25 2.36 6.04 -4.48
N SER A 26 2.94 6.58 -5.55
CA SER A 26 3.08 8.04 -5.69
C SER A 26 1.72 8.74 -5.72
N ARG A 27 0.71 8.18 -6.41
CA ARG A 27 -0.66 8.70 -6.44
C ARG A 27 -1.33 8.66 -5.06
N LEU A 28 -1.09 7.60 -4.26
CA LEU A 28 -1.53 7.54 -2.86
C LEU A 28 -0.92 8.66 -2.02
N LEU A 29 0.37 8.94 -2.20
CA LEU A 29 1.08 9.99 -1.46
C LEU A 29 0.60 11.39 -1.83
N THR A 30 0.29 11.65 -3.10
CA THR A 30 -0.27 12.93 -3.56
C THR A 30 -1.67 13.18 -2.98
N HIS A 31 -2.45 12.12 -2.71
CA HIS A 31 -3.82 12.21 -2.21
C HIS A 31 -3.95 11.80 -0.73
N LYS A 32 -2.89 11.89 0.09
CA LYS A 32 -2.87 11.42 1.49
C LYS A 32 -4.13 11.76 2.29
N ALA A 33 -4.56 13.03 2.26
CA ALA A 33 -5.71 13.51 3.04
C ALA A 33 -7.05 12.84 2.66
N HIS A 34 -7.17 12.37 1.41
CA HIS A 34 -8.36 11.70 0.89
C HIS A 34 -8.26 10.18 0.92
N MET A 35 -7.05 9.62 1.05
CA MET A 35 -6.81 8.17 1.07
C MET A 35 -6.74 7.62 2.49
N PHE A 36 -6.25 8.41 3.45
CA PHE A 36 -6.04 7.99 4.84
C PHE A 36 -6.88 8.82 5.80
N ASP A 37 -7.35 8.20 6.89
CA ASP A 37 -8.09 8.91 7.92
C ASP A 37 -7.20 9.65 8.94
N VAL A 38 -5.88 9.48 8.81
CA VAL A 38 -4.86 10.11 9.63
C VAL A 38 -3.97 11.03 8.79
N ASN A 39 -3.46 12.09 9.42
CA ASN A 39 -2.40 12.89 8.84
C ASN A 39 -1.04 12.36 9.32
N PHE A 40 -0.24 11.82 8.40
CA PHE A 40 1.09 11.31 8.75
C PHE A 40 2.04 12.46 9.07
N GLN A 41 2.74 12.36 10.19
CA GLN A 41 3.81 13.30 10.54
C GLN A 41 5.09 13.01 9.79
N SER A 42 5.29 11.75 9.36
CA SER A 42 6.43 11.37 8.55
C SER A 42 6.07 10.30 7.52
N THR A 43 6.75 10.33 6.38
CA THR A 43 6.66 9.30 5.34
C THR A 43 8.07 8.88 4.96
N VAL A 44 8.34 7.60 5.06
CA VAL A 44 9.64 7.00 4.72
C VAL A 44 9.43 6.02 3.57
N TRP A 45 10.21 6.17 2.51
CA TRP A 45 10.21 5.29 1.36
C TRP A 45 11.54 4.57 1.28
N CYS A 46 11.51 3.27 1.57
CA CYS A 46 12.63 2.35 1.47
C CYS A 46 12.67 1.74 0.06
N TYR A 47 13.82 1.81 -0.62
CA TYR A 47 13.98 1.35 -2.01
C TYR A 47 15.30 0.60 -2.22
N SER A 48 15.37 -0.26 -3.23
CA SER A 48 16.62 -0.91 -3.70
C SER A 48 17.30 -0.12 -4.81
N GLU A 49 16.52 0.39 -5.78
CA GLU A 49 17.03 1.18 -6.90
C GLU A 49 16.47 2.61 -6.89
N CYS A 50 17.34 3.59 -7.08
CA CYS A 50 16.94 5.00 -7.16
C CYS A 50 16.20 5.27 -8.47
N GLN A 51 15.03 5.90 -8.38
CA GLN A 51 14.22 6.22 -9.55
C GLN A 51 14.10 7.75 -9.72
N THR A 52 14.17 8.20 -10.97
CA THR A 52 14.19 9.64 -11.32
C THR A 52 12.96 10.41 -10.86
N PHE A 53 11.82 9.75 -10.62
CA PHE A 53 10.61 10.42 -10.17
C PHE A 53 10.61 10.73 -8.66
N TYR A 54 11.54 10.19 -7.86
CA TYR A 54 11.61 10.44 -6.42
C TYR A 54 11.71 11.94 -6.10
N ASP A 55 12.42 12.70 -6.94
CA ASP A 55 12.57 14.15 -6.83
C ASP A 55 11.24 14.92 -6.96
N THR A 56 10.21 14.29 -7.52
CA THR A 56 8.88 14.90 -7.68
C THR A 56 8.02 14.80 -6.41
N LEU A 57 8.38 13.90 -5.48
CA LEU A 57 7.63 13.67 -4.26
C LEU A 57 8.17 14.52 -3.11
N LYS A 58 7.34 15.45 -2.64
CA LYS A 58 7.63 16.27 -1.47
C LYS A 58 7.26 15.52 -0.18
N ASP A 59 7.94 15.86 0.91
CA ASP A 59 7.64 15.35 2.25
C ASP A 59 7.75 13.81 2.36
N VAL A 60 8.71 13.23 1.61
CA VAL A 60 9.08 11.82 1.66
C VAL A 60 10.58 11.71 1.94
N LYS A 61 10.94 10.95 2.97
CA LYS A 61 12.32 10.58 3.23
C LYS A 61 12.65 9.29 2.48
N PHE A 62 13.51 9.38 1.48
CA PHE A 62 13.99 8.22 0.73
C PHE A 62 15.18 7.59 1.46
N VAL A 63 15.15 6.26 1.62
CA VAL A 63 16.17 5.46 2.28
C VAL A 63 16.49 4.26 1.41
N GLU A 64 17.77 4.07 1.07
CA GLU A 64 18.20 2.87 0.36
C GLU A 64 18.26 1.67 1.33
N GLY A 65 17.69 0.54 0.93
CA GLY A 65 17.65 -0.69 1.72
C GLY A 65 16.48 -0.75 2.71
N LEU A 66 16.50 -1.79 3.56
CA LEU A 66 15.44 -2.04 4.54
C LEU A 66 15.46 -1.00 5.68
N PRO A 67 14.28 -0.67 6.23
CA PRO A 67 14.18 0.20 7.41
C PRO A 67 14.93 -0.39 8.61
N ASN A 68 15.84 0.37 9.25
CA ASN A 68 16.39 -0.02 10.54
C ASN A 68 15.41 0.37 11.65
N VAL A 69 15.18 -0.50 12.63
CA VAL A 69 14.28 -0.24 13.77
C VAL A 69 14.71 1.03 14.55
N ASN A 70 16.01 1.33 14.56
CA ASN A 70 16.56 2.52 15.20
C ASN A 70 16.34 3.81 14.38
N ASP A 71 15.97 3.71 13.10
CA ASP A 71 15.68 4.89 12.26
C ASP A 71 14.30 5.50 12.54
N PHE A 72 13.48 4.81 13.34
CA PHE A 72 12.14 5.23 13.76
C PHE A 72 12.10 5.45 15.29
N PRO A 73 12.74 6.50 15.81
CA PRO A 73 12.80 6.77 17.25
C PRO A 73 11.44 7.18 17.85
N HIS A 74 10.42 7.42 17.02
CA HIS A 74 9.10 7.89 17.43
C HIS A 74 8.00 7.01 16.84
N TRP A 75 7.72 5.88 17.50
CA TRP A 75 6.50 5.09 17.23
C TRP A 75 5.22 5.79 17.70
N ASP A 76 5.36 6.89 18.44
CA ASP A 76 4.26 7.67 19.01
C ASP A 76 3.60 8.63 18.01
N SER A 77 4.18 8.80 16.81
CA SER A 77 3.61 9.63 15.76
C SER A 77 3.18 8.81 14.54
N PRO A 78 2.02 9.13 13.92
CA PRO A 78 1.56 8.45 12.72
C PRO A 78 2.59 8.55 11.59
N THR A 79 3.20 7.41 11.25
CA THR A 79 4.27 7.29 10.27
C THR A 79 3.88 6.31 9.17
N LEU A 80 4.06 6.72 7.92
CA LEU A 80 3.84 5.87 6.75
C LEU A 80 5.17 5.32 6.26
N ILE A 81 5.35 3.99 6.34
CA ILE A 81 6.53 3.30 5.82
C ILE A 81 6.15 2.58 4.54
N ILE A 82 6.86 2.87 3.45
CA ILE A 82 6.75 2.22 2.15
C ILE A 82 8.00 1.39 1.94
N ILE A 83 7.82 0.13 1.53
CA ILE A 83 8.91 -0.78 1.17
C ILE A 83 8.70 -1.13 -0.30
N ASP A 84 9.47 -0.52 -1.21
CA ASP A 84 9.38 -0.73 -2.65
C ASP A 84 10.56 -1.58 -3.14
N ASP A 85 10.22 -2.66 -3.84
CA ASP A 85 11.17 -3.61 -4.46
C ASP A 85 12.33 -4.08 -3.55
N LEU A 86 12.00 -4.38 -2.29
CA LEU A 86 12.91 -4.92 -1.28
C LEU A 86 12.49 -6.33 -0.80
N MET A 87 11.65 -7.04 -1.55
CA MET A 87 11.17 -8.37 -1.13
C MET A 87 12.26 -9.44 -1.17
N ARG A 88 13.33 -9.28 -1.96
CA ARG A 88 14.44 -10.24 -1.99
C ARG A 88 15.37 -10.05 -0.80
N GLU A 89 15.47 -8.82 -0.34
CA GLU A 89 16.26 -8.35 0.79
C GLU A 89 15.47 -8.44 2.10
N ALA A 90 14.14 -8.53 2.02
CA ALA A 90 13.22 -8.68 3.13
C ALA A 90 13.58 -9.90 3.98
N ASP A 91 13.86 -9.65 5.25
CA ASP A 91 14.12 -10.68 6.24
C ASP A 91 12.90 -10.95 7.13
N GLY A 92 13.10 -11.76 8.17
CA GLY A 92 12.04 -12.10 9.13
C GLY A 92 11.32 -10.89 9.74
N ARG A 93 11.95 -9.71 9.81
CA ARG A 93 11.34 -8.49 10.37
C ARG A 93 10.25 -7.94 9.45
N VAL A 94 10.45 -8.00 8.14
CA VAL A 94 9.44 -7.63 7.14
C VAL A 94 8.29 -8.65 7.16
N VAL A 95 8.62 -9.94 7.28
CA VAL A 95 7.63 -11.01 7.43
C VAL A 95 6.81 -10.82 8.71
N ASP A 96 7.39 -10.46 9.84
CA ASP A 96 6.68 -10.22 11.10
C ASP A 96 5.71 -9.02 11.02
N LEU A 97 6.05 -7.99 10.23
CA LEU A 97 5.17 -6.86 9.92
C LEU A 97 3.94 -7.27 9.10
N PHE A 98 4.07 -8.29 8.22
CA PHE A 98 2.99 -8.75 7.32
C PHE A 98 2.23 -9.99 7.81
N THR A 99 2.80 -10.80 8.71
CA THR A 99 2.24 -12.11 9.11
C THR A 99 1.38 -12.09 10.36
N ARG A 100 1.39 -11.02 11.15
CA ARG A 100 0.34 -10.80 12.16
C ARG A 100 -0.96 -10.33 11.50
N GLY A 101 -1.60 -11.20 10.69
CA GLY A 101 -3.05 -11.10 10.47
C GLY A 101 -3.69 -11.35 9.09
N SER A 102 -3.17 -12.19 8.19
CA SER A 102 -3.77 -12.28 6.82
C SER A 102 -3.81 -13.68 6.21
N HIS A 103 -5.01 -14.26 6.06
CA HIS A 103 -5.26 -15.57 5.43
C HIS A 103 -5.93 -15.47 4.04
N HIS A 104 -5.29 -16.13 3.05
CA HIS A 104 -5.78 -16.71 1.79
C HIS A 104 -7.12 -16.25 1.18
N ARG A 105 -7.04 -15.42 0.12
CA ARG A 105 -8.00 -15.28 -1.00
C ARG A 105 -7.44 -14.19 -1.94
N SER A 106 -7.09 -14.44 -3.21
CA SER A 106 -6.66 -13.32 -4.10
C SER A 106 -6.64 -13.56 -5.62
N LEU A 107 -6.53 -14.79 -6.13
CA LEU A 107 -6.06 -14.94 -7.52
C LEU A 107 -7.03 -14.45 -8.62
N LYS A 108 -8.34 -14.69 -8.48
CA LYS A 108 -9.33 -14.24 -9.48
C LYS A 108 -9.55 -12.73 -9.46
N SER A 109 -9.67 -12.14 -8.27
CA SER A 109 -9.82 -10.69 -8.10
C SER A 109 -8.58 -9.95 -8.59
N TYR A 110 -7.40 -10.53 -8.39
CA TYR A 110 -6.14 -9.99 -8.88
C TYR A 110 -6.12 -9.92 -10.41
N ASN A 111 -6.43 -11.03 -11.09
CA ASN A 111 -6.42 -11.08 -12.55
C ASN A 111 -7.39 -10.08 -13.19
N ASP A 112 -8.57 -9.86 -12.59
CA ASP A 112 -9.54 -8.89 -13.09
C ASP A 112 -9.09 -7.44 -12.86
N ALA A 113 -8.65 -7.13 -11.64
CA ALA A 113 -8.20 -5.79 -11.27
C ALA A 113 -6.95 -5.34 -12.05
N THR A 114 -6.08 -6.28 -12.44
CA THR A 114 -4.87 -6.02 -13.23
C THR A 114 -5.06 -6.22 -14.73
N ALA A 115 -6.29 -6.46 -15.22
CA ALA A 115 -6.55 -6.61 -16.67
C ALA A 115 -6.40 -5.28 -17.42
N LYS A 116 -6.56 -4.15 -16.72
CA LYS A 116 -6.33 -2.80 -17.26
C LYS A 116 -4.86 -2.40 -17.09
N PRO A 117 -4.24 -1.71 -18.07
CA PRO A 117 -2.95 -1.06 -17.86
C PRO A 117 -2.99 -0.15 -16.62
N HIS A 118 -2.00 -0.27 -15.74
CA HIS A 118 -1.94 0.41 -14.44
C HIS A 118 -3.08 0.07 -13.45
N GLY A 119 -3.81 -1.01 -13.70
CA GLY A 119 -4.81 -1.56 -12.77
C GLY A 119 -4.17 -2.20 -11.54
N TYR A 120 -4.89 -2.20 -10.43
CA TYR A 120 -4.41 -2.66 -9.13
C TYR A 120 -5.52 -3.31 -8.31
N LEU A 121 -5.17 -4.33 -7.53
CA LEU A 121 -6.04 -4.91 -6.51
C LEU A 121 -5.63 -4.37 -5.14
N PHE A 122 -6.52 -3.63 -4.50
CA PHE A 122 -6.39 -3.25 -3.11
C PHE A 122 -6.97 -4.33 -2.20
N ILE A 123 -6.22 -4.72 -1.16
CA ILE A 123 -6.64 -5.72 -0.17
C ILE A 123 -6.64 -5.08 1.22
N ASP A 124 -7.82 -4.95 1.82
CA ASP A 124 -7.98 -4.49 3.21
C ASP A 124 -7.90 -5.67 4.18
N LEU A 125 -6.78 -5.71 4.91
CA LEU A 125 -6.43 -6.77 5.86
C LEU A 125 -6.88 -6.46 7.29
N LYS A 126 -7.54 -5.32 7.54
CA LYS A 126 -8.05 -5.00 8.86
C LYS A 126 -9.08 -6.04 9.29
N GLN A 127 -8.89 -6.67 10.45
CA GLN A 127 -9.79 -7.74 10.92
C GLN A 127 -11.25 -7.28 11.01
N SER A 128 -11.47 -6.01 11.39
CA SER A 128 -12.81 -5.43 11.52
C SER A 128 -13.47 -5.04 10.19
N THR A 129 -12.75 -5.06 9.06
CA THR A 129 -13.34 -4.74 7.76
C THR A 129 -14.25 -5.88 7.30
N PRO A 130 -15.53 -5.62 6.98
CA PRO A 130 -16.43 -6.65 6.47
C PRO A 130 -15.87 -7.31 5.20
N ASP A 131 -16.06 -8.63 5.06
CA ASP A 131 -15.50 -9.43 3.95
C ASP A 131 -15.84 -8.88 2.55
N ILE A 132 -17.02 -8.27 2.39
CA ILE A 132 -17.48 -7.67 1.13
C ILE A 132 -16.67 -6.43 0.72
N TYR A 133 -15.96 -5.82 1.66
CA TYR A 133 -15.11 -4.65 1.48
C TYR A 133 -13.64 -5.01 1.70
N ARG A 134 -13.21 -6.24 1.43
CA ARG A 134 -11.79 -6.61 1.56
C ARG A 134 -11.02 -6.50 0.26
N TYR A 135 -11.67 -6.64 -0.88
CA TYR A 135 -11.01 -6.71 -2.19
C TYR A 135 -11.60 -5.65 -3.10
N HIS A 136 -10.77 -4.71 -3.56
CA HIS A 136 -11.26 -3.51 -4.23
C HIS A 136 -10.35 -3.13 -5.40
N ALA A 137 -10.90 -2.54 -6.44
CA ALA A 137 -10.16 -1.85 -7.49
C ALA A 137 -10.77 -0.47 -7.71
N GLU A 138 -9.98 0.45 -8.28
CA GLU A 138 -10.43 1.81 -8.57
C GLU A 138 -10.87 2.58 -7.30
N ILE A 139 -9.97 2.63 -6.31
CA ILE A 139 -10.20 3.26 -5.00
C ILE A 139 -9.90 4.76 -4.97
N PHE A 140 -9.37 5.38 -6.04
CA PHE A 140 -9.02 6.80 -6.02
C PHE A 140 -10.22 7.70 -6.34
N PRO A 141 -10.25 8.94 -5.82
CA PRO A 141 -11.33 9.91 -6.09
C PRO A 141 -11.54 10.23 -7.58
N ASP A 142 -10.48 10.12 -8.36
CA ASP A 142 -10.37 10.39 -9.78
C ASP A 142 -10.62 9.14 -10.65
N ASP A 143 -10.89 7.99 -10.04
CA ASP A 143 -11.40 6.80 -10.74
C ASP A 143 -12.94 6.89 -10.90
N TYR A 144 -13.49 6.32 -11.98
CA TYR A 144 -14.92 6.45 -12.31
C TYR A 144 -15.84 5.59 -11.44
N PHE A 145 -15.34 4.44 -10.97
CA PHE A 145 -16.11 3.46 -10.20
C PHE A 145 -15.27 2.95 -9.04
N ASN A 146 -15.90 2.41 -8.00
CA ASN A 146 -15.23 1.63 -6.97
C ASN A 146 -15.72 0.19 -7.06
N TYR A 147 -14.85 -0.73 -7.47
CA TYR A 147 -15.20 -2.13 -7.70
C TYR A 147 -14.91 -2.96 -6.47
N PHE A 148 -15.92 -3.61 -5.90
CA PHE A 148 -15.77 -4.57 -4.81
C PHE A 148 -15.86 -6.00 -5.31
N TYR A 149 -14.85 -6.81 -5.03
CA TYR A 149 -14.85 -8.23 -5.37
C TYR A 149 -15.48 -9.06 -4.26
N VAL A 150 -16.74 -9.43 -4.46
CA VAL A 150 -17.52 -10.25 -3.52
C VAL A 150 -17.56 -11.71 -4.00
N PRO A 151 -17.39 -12.72 -3.12
CA PRO A 151 -17.56 -14.11 -3.49
C PRO A 151 -18.98 -14.38 -4.02
N LYS A 152 -19.10 -15.15 -5.11
CA LYS A 152 -20.40 -15.73 -5.48
C LYS A 152 -20.77 -16.75 -4.40
N LYS A 153 -21.99 -16.62 -3.86
CA LYS A 153 -22.59 -17.61 -2.96
C LYS A 153 -22.71 -18.96 -3.65
#